data_AF-A0A0C2WB66-F1
#
_entry.id   AF-A0A0C2WB66-F1
#
_cell.length_a   1.000
_cell.length_b   1.000
_cell.length_c   1.000
_cell.angle_alpha   90.00
_cell.angle_beta   90.00
_cell.angle_gamma   90.00
#
_symmetry.space_group_name_H-M   'P 1'
#
loop_
_entity.id
_entity.type
_entity.pdbx_description
1 polymer ?
#
loop_
_entity_poly.entity_id
_entity_poly.type
_entity_poly.pdbx_seq_one_letter_code
_entity_poly.pdbx_strand_id
1 'polypeptide(L)'
;MSAVSGPTLRAVSSTEKDLLRERLDPIDNASYQADRGCMEGTRIQIINDIVLWANGSLSQGLPPKDSNPDSVFWMYGIPGIGKTAIAHSICHRLQESKQLGGSFFCRRDDPRRSETKSVLPTLIYGLATIFGPYRNPIDQTLRDDPELKPQLCSSSMHSMSVASRVPAGCF
;
A
#
# COMPACT_ATOMS: atom_id res chain seq x y z
N MET A 1 -15.74 -25.12 32.53
CA MET A 1 -14.30 -24.98 32.87
C MET A 1 -13.54 -25.42 31.63
N SER A 2 -12.77 -24.61 30.92
CA SER A 2 -11.90 -23.54 31.39
C SER A 2 -11.96 -22.31 30.48
N ALA A 3 -12.09 -21.14 31.09
CA ALA A 3 -11.82 -19.85 30.46
C ALA A 3 -10.29 -19.71 30.34
N VAL A 4 -9.77 -19.63 29.11
CA VAL A 4 -8.39 -19.22 28.88
C VAL A 4 -8.35 -17.71 29.07
N SER A 5 -7.90 -17.32 30.26
CA SER A 5 -7.83 -15.94 30.72
C SER A 5 -6.74 -15.17 29.97
N GLY A 6 -7.08 -13.95 29.51
CA GLY A 6 -6.34 -12.70 29.74
C GLY A 6 -4.92 -12.48 29.16
N PRO A 7 -3.84 -13.11 29.65
CA PRO A 7 -2.47 -12.68 29.32
C PRO A 7 -1.85 -13.37 28.10
N THR A 8 -2.20 -14.62 27.80
CA THR A 8 -1.46 -15.45 26.82
C THR A 8 -1.68 -15.02 25.37
N LEU A 9 -2.87 -14.54 25.03
CA LEU A 9 -3.20 -14.01 23.70
C LEU A 9 -2.43 -12.74 23.32
N ARG A 10 -2.09 -11.89 24.31
CA ARG A 10 -1.32 -10.66 24.06
C ARG A 10 0.17 -10.94 23.83
N ALA A 11 0.74 -11.91 24.55
CA ALA A 11 2.15 -12.27 24.44
C ALA A 11 2.48 -13.00 23.12
N VAL A 12 1.56 -13.82 22.60
CA VAL A 12 1.74 -14.45 21.28
C VAL A 12 1.69 -13.40 20.16
N SER A 13 0.76 -12.44 20.25
CA SER A 13 0.62 -11.38 19.25
C SER A 13 1.85 -10.47 19.14
N SER A 14 2.58 -10.20 20.23
CA SER A 14 3.82 -9.42 20.20
C SER A 14 4.94 -10.18 19.49
N THR A 15 5.17 -11.46 19.85
CA THR A 15 6.29 -12.23 19.31
C THR A 15 6.21 -12.44 17.80
N GLU A 16 5.02 -12.69 17.24
CA GLU A 16 4.94 -12.87 15.78
C GLU A 16 5.01 -11.51 15.04
N LYS A 17 4.69 -10.38 15.70
CA LYS A 17 4.91 -9.04 15.12
C LYS A 17 6.39 -8.68 15.09
N ASP A 18 7.12 -9.10 16.12
CA ASP A 18 8.58 -8.93 16.20
C ASP A 18 9.28 -9.72 15.10
N LEU A 19 8.87 -10.98 14.89
CA LEU A 19 9.35 -11.80 13.78
C LEU A 19 9.10 -11.13 12.42
N LEU A 20 7.87 -10.67 12.15
CA LEU A 20 7.55 -9.97 10.91
C LEU A 20 8.43 -8.73 10.71
N ARG A 21 8.65 -7.94 11.77
CA ARG A 21 9.42 -6.70 11.67
C ARG A 21 10.90 -6.98 11.45
N GLU A 22 11.45 -7.97 12.13
CA GLU A 22 12.84 -8.43 11.95
C GLU A 22 13.08 -8.95 10.53
N ARG A 23 12.14 -9.74 10.01
CA ARG A 23 12.30 -10.46 8.73
C ARG A 23 12.00 -9.58 7.53
N LEU A 24 11.01 -8.70 7.63
CA LEU A 24 10.57 -7.85 6.52
C LEU A 24 11.30 -6.50 6.48
N ASP A 25 11.93 -6.05 7.58
CA ASP A 25 12.53 -4.71 7.73
C ASP A 25 11.65 -3.60 7.10
N PRO A 26 10.40 -3.44 7.55
CA PRO A 26 9.48 -2.48 6.97
C PRO A 26 9.96 -1.05 7.22
N ILE A 27 9.65 -0.14 6.30
CA ILE A 27 9.98 1.27 6.48
C ILE A 27 8.95 1.96 7.34
N ASP A 28 9.41 2.51 8.45
CA ASP A 28 8.59 3.32 9.34
C ASP A 28 8.10 4.60 8.63
N ASN A 29 6.85 4.99 8.90
CA ASN A 29 6.21 6.21 8.39
C ASN A 29 6.12 6.30 6.85
N ALA A 30 6.22 5.18 6.12
CA ALA A 30 6.09 5.14 4.66
C ALA A 30 4.64 5.20 4.15
N SER A 31 3.67 4.96 5.04
CA SER A 31 2.24 5.06 4.74
C SER A 31 1.77 6.51 4.61
N TYR A 32 0.51 6.70 4.20
CA TYR A 32 -0.13 8.00 4.15
C TYR A 32 -0.18 8.66 5.54
N GLN A 33 -0.18 10.00 5.55
CA GLN A 33 -0.32 10.79 6.78
C GLN A 33 -1.50 11.75 6.58
N ALA A 34 -2.46 11.76 7.51
CA ALA A 34 -3.69 12.52 7.37
C ALA A 34 -3.45 14.04 7.35
N ASP A 35 -2.44 14.51 8.08
CA ASP A 35 -1.99 15.91 8.12
C ASP A 35 -1.33 16.39 6.82
N ARG A 36 -0.92 15.47 5.95
CA ARG A 36 -0.37 15.77 4.61
C ARG A 36 -1.42 15.76 3.50
N GLY A 37 -2.69 15.60 3.87
CA GLY A 37 -3.82 15.67 2.95
C GLY A 37 -4.08 17.08 2.40
N CYS A 38 -5.12 17.18 1.58
CA CYS A 38 -5.72 18.44 1.18
C CYS A 38 -6.38 19.10 2.41
N MET A 39 -6.46 20.43 2.40
CA MET A 39 -7.26 21.13 3.40
C MET A 39 -8.73 20.68 3.32
N GLU A 40 -9.38 20.63 4.47
CA GLU A 40 -10.79 20.24 4.58
C GLU A 40 -11.67 21.08 3.65
N GLY A 41 -12.66 20.46 3.01
CA GLY A 41 -13.53 21.12 2.02
C GLY A 41 -12.88 21.44 0.67
N THR A 42 -11.59 21.15 0.44
CA THR A 42 -10.93 21.42 -0.85
C THR A 42 -10.80 20.17 -1.72
N ARG A 43 -10.85 20.34 -3.06
CA ARG A 43 -10.60 19.26 -4.04
C ARG A 43 -11.50 18.03 -3.84
N ILE A 44 -12.67 18.22 -3.24
CA ILE A 44 -13.59 17.17 -2.83
C ILE A 44 -14.07 16.34 -4.01
N GLN A 45 -14.36 17.01 -5.14
CA GLN A 45 -14.84 16.37 -6.35
C GLN A 45 -13.83 15.35 -6.90
N ILE A 46 -12.59 15.78 -7.20
CA ILE A 46 -11.56 14.87 -7.71
C ILE A 46 -11.25 13.73 -6.73
N ILE A 47 -11.25 13.98 -5.42
CA ILE A 47 -11.04 12.92 -4.43
C ILE A 47 -12.20 11.91 -4.49
N ASN A 48 -13.45 12.38 -4.53
CA ASN A 48 -14.62 11.52 -4.63
C ASN A 48 -14.61 10.69 -5.92
N ASP A 49 -14.32 11.31 -7.06
CA ASP A 49 -14.28 10.63 -8.35
C ASP A 49 -13.27 9.47 -8.33
N ILE A 50 -12.10 9.68 -7.72
CA ILE A 50 -11.07 8.64 -7.62
C ILE A 50 -11.44 7.55 -6.62
N VAL A 51 -12.05 7.91 -5.48
CA VAL A 51 -12.55 6.91 -4.51
C VAL A 51 -13.67 6.08 -5.13
N LEU A 52 -14.59 6.69 -5.86
CA LEU A 52 -15.65 5.99 -6.60
C LEU A 52 -15.08 5.11 -7.70
N TRP A 53 -14.07 5.56 -8.43
CA TRP A 53 -13.35 4.73 -9.40
C TRP A 53 -12.69 3.51 -8.72
N ALA A 54 -12.01 3.72 -7.59
CA ALA A 54 -11.33 2.65 -6.85
C ALA A 54 -12.31 1.60 -6.31
N ASN A 55 -13.49 2.04 -5.84
CA ASN A 55 -14.51 1.16 -5.29
C ASN A 55 -15.42 0.56 -6.38
N GLY A 56 -15.58 1.27 -7.50
CA GLY A 56 -16.46 0.91 -8.62
C GLY A 56 -16.02 -0.33 -9.40
N SER A 57 -14.74 -0.72 -9.29
CA SER A 57 -14.26 -2.03 -9.72
C SER A 57 -14.79 -3.19 -8.87
N LEU A 58 -15.36 -2.91 -7.68
CA LEU A 58 -15.98 -3.90 -6.78
C LEU A 58 -17.51 -3.81 -6.73
N SER A 59 -18.12 -2.78 -7.32
CA SER A 59 -19.55 -2.52 -7.22
C SER A 59 -20.23 -2.35 -8.58
N GLN A 60 -20.38 -3.45 -9.30
CA GLN A 60 -21.58 -3.70 -10.10
C GLN A 60 -21.96 -5.17 -9.87
N GLY A 61 -23.22 -5.43 -9.51
CA GLY A 61 -23.79 -6.76 -9.22
C GLY A 61 -23.90 -7.70 -10.44
N LEU A 62 -22.99 -7.55 -11.39
CA LEU A 62 -22.77 -8.42 -12.52
C LEU A 62 -21.24 -8.47 -12.67
N PRO A 63 -20.58 -9.63 -12.64
CA PRO A 63 -19.14 -9.66 -12.84
C PRO A 63 -18.85 -9.03 -14.20
N PRO A 64 -18.14 -7.88 -14.29
CA PRO A 64 -17.60 -7.47 -15.56
C PRO A 64 -16.66 -8.61 -15.93
N LYS A 65 -16.95 -9.27 -17.05
CA LYS A 65 -16.16 -10.37 -17.62
C LYS A 65 -14.68 -9.97 -17.83
N ASP A 66 -14.40 -8.67 -17.69
CA ASP A 66 -13.12 -7.99 -17.87
C ASP A 66 -12.79 -7.05 -16.68
N SER A 67 -13.20 -7.40 -15.45
CA SER A 67 -12.75 -6.67 -14.25
C SER A 67 -11.26 -6.94 -14.03
N ASN A 68 -10.43 -6.12 -14.66
CA ASN A 68 -8.99 -6.23 -14.55
C ASN A 68 -8.57 -5.89 -13.11
N PRO A 69 -8.01 -6.83 -12.32
CA PRO A 69 -7.51 -6.54 -10.97
C PRO A 69 -6.33 -5.54 -10.97
N ASP A 70 -5.77 -5.26 -12.15
CA ASP A 70 -4.62 -4.37 -12.36
C ASP A 70 -5.02 -2.94 -12.74
N SER A 71 -5.96 -2.33 -12.02
CA SER A 71 -6.37 -0.95 -12.29
C SER A 71 -5.37 0.05 -11.69
N VAL A 72 -4.64 0.76 -12.56
CA VAL A 72 -3.70 1.82 -12.17
C VAL A 72 -4.29 3.19 -12.49
N PHE A 73 -4.42 4.05 -11.47
CA PHE A 73 -4.81 5.44 -11.67
C PHE A 73 -3.59 6.35 -11.81
N TRP A 74 -3.50 7.07 -12.92
CA TRP A 74 -2.41 8.02 -13.18
C TRP A 74 -2.88 9.47 -13.04
N MET A 75 -2.27 10.21 -12.10
CA MET A 75 -2.54 11.64 -11.89
C MET A 75 -1.35 12.49 -12.33
N TYR A 76 -1.57 13.39 -13.29
CA TYR A 76 -0.57 14.33 -13.80
C TYR A 76 -0.96 15.78 -13.52
N GLY A 77 0.01 16.68 -13.61
CA GLY A 77 -0.19 18.12 -13.38
C GLY A 77 1.12 18.82 -13.02
N ILE A 78 1.08 20.14 -12.95
CA ILE A 78 2.26 20.97 -12.69
C ILE A 78 2.87 20.63 -11.30
N PRO A 79 4.20 20.64 -11.13
CA PRO A 79 4.82 20.55 -9.81
C PRO A 79 4.22 21.57 -8.82
N GLY A 80 4.14 21.20 -7.54
CA GLY A 80 3.59 22.10 -6.50
C GLY A 80 2.06 22.19 -6.44
N ILE A 81 1.32 21.69 -7.44
CA ILE A 81 -0.16 21.70 -7.40
C ILE A 81 -0.77 20.75 -6.34
N GLY A 82 0.06 20.05 -5.55
CA GLY A 82 -0.42 19.22 -4.43
C GLY A 82 -1.00 17.86 -4.84
N LYS A 83 -0.49 17.24 -5.91
CA LYS A 83 -0.88 15.86 -6.30
C LYS A 83 -0.69 14.86 -5.15
N THR A 84 0.44 14.95 -4.44
CA THR A 84 0.72 14.13 -3.26
C THR A 84 -0.29 14.36 -2.13
N ALA A 85 -0.75 15.61 -1.94
CA ALA A 85 -1.79 15.91 -0.95
C ALA A 85 -3.14 15.28 -1.31
N ILE A 86 -3.49 15.25 -2.61
CA ILE A 86 -4.67 14.54 -3.09
C ILE A 86 -4.54 13.03 -2.83
N ALA A 87 -3.37 12.43 -3.12
CA ALA A 87 -3.12 11.03 -2.83
C ALA A 87 -3.25 10.69 -1.33
N HIS A 88 -2.70 11.51 -0.43
CA HIS A 88 -2.89 11.37 1.01
C HIS A 88 -4.38 11.43 1.40
N SER A 89 -5.14 12.34 0.81
CA SER A 89 -6.58 12.48 1.07
C SER A 89 -7.40 11.29 0.59
N ILE A 90 -7.05 10.73 -0.57
CA ILE A 90 -7.68 9.52 -1.11
C ILE A 90 -7.43 8.34 -0.17
N CYS A 91 -6.17 8.12 0.23
CA CYS A 91 -5.84 7.07 1.19
C CYS A 91 -6.57 7.25 2.52
N HIS A 92 -6.68 8.49 3.01
CA HIS A 92 -7.43 8.79 4.22
C HIS A 92 -8.91 8.39 4.10
N ARG A 93 -9.59 8.76 3.01
CA ARG A 93 -10.99 8.37 2.78
C ARG A 93 -11.18 6.87 2.62
N LEU A 94 -10.27 6.19 1.93
CA LEU A 94 -10.29 4.73 1.79
C LEU A 94 -10.04 4.03 3.13
N GLN A 95 -9.23 4.61 4.01
CA GLN A 95 -9.05 4.08 5.36
C GLN A 95 -10.33 4.23 6.19
N GLU A 96 -10.98 5.40 6.14
CA GLU A 96 -12.25 5.64 6.85
C GLU A 96 -13.35 4.67 6.42
N SER A 97 -13.38 4.31 5.14
CA SER A 97 -14.31 3.34 4.58
C SER A 97 -13.86 1.87 4.72
N LYS A 98 -12.72 1.62 5.39
CA LYS A 98 -12.09 0.29 5.56
C LYS A 98 -11.77 -0.44 4.25
N GLN A 99 -11.51 0.31 3.20
CA GLN A 99 -11.18 -0.20 1.85
C GLN A 99 -9.70 -0.02 1.50
N LEU A 100 -8.91 0.64 2.34
CA LEU A 100 -7.47 0.74 2.16
C LEU A 100 -6.76 -0.56 2.59
N GLY A 101 -6.21 -1.30 1.63
CA GLY A 101 -5.35 -2.46 1.92
C GLY A 101 -3.97 -2.07 2.43
N GLY A 102 -3.43 -0.94 1.97
CA GLY A 102 -2.14 -0.42 2.38
C GLY A 102 -1.75 0.78 1.53
N SER A 103 -0.72 1.50 1.95
CA SER A 103 -0.18 2.60 1.15
C SER A 103 1.32 2.74 1.34
N PHE A 104 2.01 3.19 0.30
CA PHE A 104 3.43 3.47 0.32
C PHE A 104 3.71 4.75 -0.48
N PHE A 105 4.35 5.72 0.16
CA PHE A 105 4.71 7.00 -0.44
C PHE A 105 6.23 7.08 -0.63
N CYS A 106 6.65 6.91 -1.89
CA CYS A 106 8.06 7.06 -2.27
C CYS A 106 8.53 8.50 -2.05
N ARG A 107 9.74 8.64 -1.53
CA ARG A 107 10.41 9.93 -1.29
C ARG A 107 11.79 9.89 -1.89
N ARG A 108 12.13 10.89 -2.72
CA ARG A 108 13.45 10.98 -3.38
C ARG A 108 14.55 11.37 -2.41
N ASP A 109 14.20 12.08 -1.35
CA ASP A 109 15.11 12.55 -0.31
C ASP A 109 15.38 11.51 0.79
N ASP A 110 14.70 10.36 0.75
CA ASP A 110 14.88 9.25 1.68
C ASP A 110 15.31 8.00 0.90
N PRO A 111 16.60 7.61 0.95
CA PRO A 111 17.11 6.46 0.22
C PRO A 111 16.33 5.18 0.49
N ARG A 112 15.92 4.92 1.74
CA ARG A 112 15.15 3.73 2.08
C ARG A 112 13.81 3.71 1.36
N ARG A 113 13.13 4.86 1.25
CA ARG A 113 11.82 4.99 0.58
C ARG A 113 11.89 5.15 -0.94
N SER A 114 13.09 5.39 -1.47
CA SER A 114 13.31 5.50 -2.92
C SER A 114 13.57 4.14 -3.57
N GLU A 115 13.96 3.14 -2.77
CA GLU A 115 14.31 1.81 -3.24
C GLU A 115 13.07 0.93 -3.44
N THR A 116 12.83 0.45 -4.66
CA THR A 116 11.69 -0.42 -4.98
C THR A 116 11.64 -1.70 -4.13
N LYS A 117 12.80 -2.22 -3.71
CA LYS A 117 12.90 -3.43 -2.88
C LYS A 117 12.24 -3.29 -1.50
N SER A 118 12.01 -2.07 -1.00
CA SER A 118 11.40 -1.85 0.32
C SER A 118 9.88 -1.70 0.28
N VAL A 119 9.29 -1.48 -0.91
CA VAL A 119 7.86 -1.26 -1.09
C VAL A 119 7.06 -2.50 -0.67
N LEU A 120 7.40 -3.66 -1.24
CA LEU A 120 6.69 -4.92 -1.03
C LEU A 120 6.77 -5.40 0.44
N PRO A 121 7.96 -5.47 1.07
CA PRO A 121 8.07 -5.83 2.48
C PRO A 121 7.26 -4.90 3.41
N THR A 122 7.26 -3.59 3.13
CA THR A 122 6.51 -2.61 3.93
C THR A 122 5.01 -2.81 3.79
N LEU A 123 4.51 -3.10 2.57
CA LEU A 123 3.09 -3.39 2.33
C LEU A 123 2.66 -4.72 2.94
N ILE A 124 3.46 -5.78 2.81
CA ILE A 124 3.22 -7.10 3.42
C ILE A 124 3.14 -6.94 4.94
N TYR A 125 4.09 -6.23 5.55
CA TYR A 125 4.07 -5.95 6.98
C TYR A 125 2.78 -5.21 7.38
N GLY A 126 2.44 -4.14 6.67
CA GLY A 126 1.20 -3.39 6.93
C GLY A 126 -0.06 -4.26 6.87
N LEU A 127 -0.20 -5.05 5.80
CA LEU A 127 -1.32 -5.97 5.60
C LEU A 127 -1.39 -7.04 6.70
N ALA A 128 -0.28 -7.70 7.02
CA ALA A 128 -0.21 -8.72 8.07
C ALA A 128 -0.54 -8.15 9.47
N THR A 129 -0.22 -6.87 9.70
CA THR A 129 -0.49 -6.22 10.99
C THR A 129 -1.97 -5.84 11.15
N ILE A 130 -2.65 -5.56 10.04
CA ILE A 130 -4.07 -5.15 10.02
C ILE A 130 -5.00 -6.36 9.89
N PHE A 131 -4.63 -7.35 9.05
CA PHE A 131 -5.47 -8.49 8.70
C PHE A 131 -4.86 -9.81 9.17
N GLY A 132 -5.36 -10.32 10.30
CA GLY A 132 -4.93 -11.61 10.87
C GLY A 132 -4.95 -12.80 9.90
N PRO A 133 -5.94 -12.96 9.00
CA PRO A 133 -5.93 -14.05 8.02
C PRO A 133 -4.75 -14.01 7.04
N TYR A 134 -4.21 -12.83 6.73
CA TYR A 134 -3.02 -12.69 5.89
C TYR A 134 -1.74 -12.95 6.67
N ARG A 135 -1.76 -12.69 7.98
CA ARG A 135 -0.61 -12.88 8.86
C ARG A 135 -0.16 -14.33 8.96
N ASN A 136 -1.08 -15.27 9.20
CA ASN A 136 -0.71 -16.66 9.48
C ASN A 136 0.08 -17.32 8.32
N PRO A 137 -0.33 -17.18 7.04
CA PRO A 137 0.46 -17.70 5.93
C PRO A 137 1.84 -17.03 5.79
N ILE A 138 1.93 -15.72 6.04
CA ILE A 138 3.20 -14.99 5.96
C ILE A 138 4.15 -15.47 7.06
N ASP A 139 3.67 -15.57 8.30
CA ASP A 139 4.46 -16.05 9.44
C ASP A 139 4.94 -17.49 9.21
N GLN A 140 4.08 -18.35 8.68
CA GLN A 140 4.44 -19.73 8.35
C GLN A 140 5.51 -19.77 7.27
N THR A 141 5.33 -19.02 6.19
CA THR A 141 6.28 -18.96 5.07
C THR A 141 7.64 -18.42 5.51
N LEU A 142 7.67 -17.42 6.38
CA LEU A 142 8.91 -16.86 6.93
C LEU A 142 9.64 -17.81 7.91
N ARG A 143 8.91 -18.74 8.54
CA ARG A 143 9.47 -19.79 9.41
C ARG A 143 10.01 -20.96 8.60
N ASP A 144 9.30 -21.35 7.55
CA ASP A 144 9.64 -22.48 6.69
C ASP A 144 10.84 -22.18 5.79
N ASP A 145 10.99 -20.93 5.35
CA ASP A 145 12.14 -20.47 4.55
C ASP A 145 12.88 -19.31 5.25
N PRO A 146 13.96 -19.61 6.01
CA PRO A 146 14.81 -18.62 6.64
C PRO A 146 15.57 -17.70 5.68
N GLU A 147 15.72 -18.05 4.40
CA GLU A 147 16.44 -17.22 3.41
C GLU A 147 15.50 -16.35 2.58
N LEU A 148 14.19 -16.56 2.70
CA LEU A 148 13.17 -15.78 2.02
C LEU A 148 13.30 -14.30 2.35
N LYS A 149 13.74 -13.54 1.37
CA LYS A 149 13.63 -12.09 1.37
C LYS A 149 12.49 -11.75 0.42
N PRO A 150 11.43 -11.04 0.88
CA PRO A 150 10.39 -10.53 0.00
C PRO A 150 10.93 -9.35 -0.83
N GLN A 151 11.94 -9.64 -1.64
CA GLN A 151 12.43 -8.74 -2.66
C GLN A 151 11.56 -8.97 -3.90
N LEU A 152 11.10 -7.89 -4.55
CA LEU A 152 10.87 -8.00 -5.99
C LEU A 152 12.16 -8.54 -6.57
N CYS A 153 12.13 -9.71 -7.20
CA CYS A 153 13.26 -10.24 -7.94
C CYS A 153 13.87 -9.10 -8.76
N SER A 154 15.16 -8.84 -8.53
CA SER A 154 15.94 -7.80 -9.22
C SER A 154 16.15 -8.11 -10.71
N SER A 155 15.44 -9.10 -11.26
CA SER A 155 15.21 -9.23 -12.70
C SER A 155 14.32 -8.09 -13.17
N SER A 156 14.97 -6.93 -13.36
CA SER A 156 14.58 -5.87 -14.28
C SER A 156 13.15 -5.35 -14.18
N MET A 157 13.00 -4.25 -13.43
CA MET A 157 12.13 -3.14 -13.86
C MET A 157 12.69 -2.42 -15.11
N HIS A 158 13.45 -3.11 -15.97
CA HIS A 158 13.81 -2.65 -17.31
C HIS A 158 12.78 -3.21 -18.28
N SER A 159 11.59 -2.60 -18.28
CA SER A 159 10.64 -2.50 -19.39
C SER A 159 9.20 -2.39 -18.86
N MET A 160 8.87 -1.25 -18.24
CA MET A 160 7.62 -0.60 -18.60
C MET A 160 7.94 0.45 -19.67
N SER A 161 8.40 -0.03 -20.83
CA SER A 161 8.21 0.71 -22.07
C SER A 161 6.86 0.26 -22.63
N VAL A 162 5.80 0.95 -22.21
CA VAL A 162 4.62 1.05 -23.08
C VAL A 162 4.90 2.24 -23.97
N ALA A 163 5.33 1.94 -25.19
CA ALA A 163 5.52 2.94 -26.22
C ALA A 163 4.18 3.63 -26.53
N SER A 164 4.13 4.94 -26.33
CA SER A 164 3.44 5.84 -27.26
C SER A 164 4.04 7.24 -27.16
N ARG A 165 5.00 7.48 -28.05
CA ARG A 165 5.29 8.74 -28.75
C ARG A 165 5.01 10.04 -27.95
N VAL A 166 5.97 10.45 -27.14
CA VAL A 166 6.08 11.87 -26.74
C VAL A 166 6.91 12.58 -27.81
N PRO A 167 6.36 13.58 -28.53
CA PRO A 167 7.18 14.43 -29.38
C PRO A 167 8.15 15.23 -28.50
N ALA A 168 9.41 15.28 -28.90
CA ALA A 168 10.45 16.05 -28.24
C ALA A 168 10.05 17.53 -28.17
N GLY A 169 9.98 18.08 -26.96
CA GLY A 169 9.78 19.51 -26.73
C GLY A 169 8.83 19.82 -25.59
N CYS A 170 9.35 19.77 -24.36
CA CYS A 170 9.16 20.75 -23.29
C CYS A 170 9.60 20.13 -21.95
N PHE A 171 10.39 20.92 -21.24
CA PHE A 171 11.19 20.60 -20.05
C PHE A 171 10.41 20.03 -18.87
#